data_AF-A0A2G2PSK6-F1
#
_entry.id   AF-A0A2G2PSK6-F1
#
_cell.length_a   1.000
_cell.length_b   1.000
_cell.length_c   1.000
_cell.angle_alpha   90.00
_cell.angle_beta   90.00
_cell.angle_gamma   90.00
#
_symmetry.space_group_name_H-M   'P 1'
#
loop_
_entity.id
_entity.type
_entity.pdbx_description
1 polymer ?
#
loop_
_entity_poly.entity_id
_entity_poly.type
_entity_poly.pdbx_seq_one_letter_code
_entity_poly.pdbx_strand_id
1 'polypeptide(L)'
;MKKQIYRIATLFLVLITLSSCSGDDSSNETTPDESPNLTITTIPINNITQIKASSGGEISGGDNETIVSKGVVWSTNENPTLNDNSIEDTANNSSFTITITGLELLTTYYLRAYIKTTNETIYGNEISFSTLDHVVFNGLLAFATQAGIDGFIDSGVSKITYGIRIEENEPGNITNLDGLENLIFIGDDESNPQNDRNIIITNNSNLTNLSGLQNINYIDGSIGINNNPELNSIENIPQVTKLFGLGLSDLPSLSNIEPLSNLGSLGESLSIRNTGIQSLAGLQNIITIGGFLHIKENNSLINIDPLSNLSSVNDFVIISENNQLVNLDGFGNLQYVGTSFVIDYNNSLTDFCGITTLVTNNGIGGSFIISDNEYNPTQQDILDGNCSL
;
A
#
# COMPACT_ATOMS: atom_id res chain seq x y z
N MET A 1 -84.08 0.81 -14.84
CA MET A 1 -85.53 1.06 -14.68
C MET A 1 -86.08 0.14 -13.57
N LYS A 2 -87.20 0.43 -12.91
CA LYS A 2 -87.65 -0.28 -11.68
C LYS A 2 -88.39 -1.61 -11.95
N LYS A 3 -88.16 -2.60 -11.08
CA LYS A 3 -89.09 -3.63 -10.49
C LYS A 3 -88.20 -4.63 -9.70
N GLN A 4 -88.32 -4.92 -8.40
CA GLN A 4 -89.45 -5.19 -7.48
C GLN A 4 -90.38 -6.31 -7.99
N ILE A 5 -90.82 -7.33 -7.24
CA ILE A 5 -90.68 -7.90 -5.87
C ILE A 5 -91.69 -9.08 -5.89
N TYR A 6 -91.50 -10.20 -5.16
CA TYR A 6 -92.51 -10.77 -4.22
C TYR A 6 -92.00 -12.04 -3.50
N ARG A 7 -92.63 -12.35 -2.35
CA ARG A 7 -92.32 -13.45 -1.42
C ARG A 7 -93.56 -14.32 -1.18
N ILE A 8 -93.38 -15.63 -0.96
CA ILE A 8 -94.25 -16.57 -0.21
C ILE A 8 -93.25 -17.58 0.42
N ALA A 9 -93.07 -17.73 1.75
CA ALA A 9 -93.96 -18.27 2.80
C ALA A 9 -94.27 -19.79 2.61
N THR A 10 -94.40 -20.66 3.62
CA THR A 10 -94.57 -20.44 5.08
C THR A 10 -94.06 -21.63 5.92
N LEU A 11 -93.31 -21.35 6.99
CA LEU A 11 -93.40 -21.90 8.36
C LEU A 11 -93.77 -23.39 8.63
N PHE A 12 -92.96 -24.07 9.46
CA PHE A 12 -93.45 -24.94 10.56
C PHE A 12 -92.50 -24.85 11.78
N LEU A 13 -93.01 -25.15 12.99
CA LEU A 13 -92.40 -24.80 14.29
C LEU A 13 -92.60 -25.92 15.33
N VAL A 14 -91.56 -26.29 16.09
CA VAL A 14 -91.64 -27.13 17.33
C VAL A 14 -90.61 -26.63 18.36
N LEU A 15 -90.94 -26.75 19.66
CA LEU A 15 -90.23 -26.19 20.83
C LEU A 15 -90.32 -27.20 22.01
N ILE A 16 -89.52 -27.17 23.09
CA ILE A 16 -88.41 -26.26 23.45
C ILE A 16 -87.06 -27.06 23.42
N THR A 17 -86.15 -27.24 24.39
CA THR A 17 -86.00 -26.92 25.85
C THR A 17 -84.67 -26.17 26.12
N LEU A 18 -84.26 -26.00 27.40
CA LEU A 18 -83.17 -25.12 27.81
C LEU A 18 -82.25 -25.72 28.89
N SER A 19 -80.93 -25.58 28.70
CA SER A 19 -79.90 -25.38 29.74
C SER A 19 -78.54 -25.06 29.07
N SER A 20 -77.59 -24.31 29.64
CA SER A 20 -77.65 -23.26 30.67
C SER A 20 -76.29 -22.54 30.79
N CYS A 21 -76.18 -21.26 30.36
CA CYS A 21 -75.04 -20.34 30.61
C CYS A 21 -73.64 -20.76 30.06
N SER A 22 -72.67 -19.86 29.86
CA SER A 22 -72.68 -18.40 29.61
C SER A 22 -71.26 -17.94 29.24
N GLY A 23 -71.11 -17.10 28.22
CA GLY A 23 -69.82 -16.47 27.85
C GLY A 23 -69.71 -16.27 26.35
N ASP A 24 -69.79 -15.02 25.89
CA ASP A 24 -69.53 -14.67 24.50
C ASP A 24 -68.01 -14.48 24.30
N ASP A 25 -67.31 -15.55 23.89
CA ASP A 25 -65.94 -15.43 23.40
C ASP A 25 -65.97 -14.71 22.05
N SER A 26 -65.77 -13.39 22.07
CA SER A 26 -65.41 -12.62 20.89
C SER A 26 -63.98 -13.02 20.48
N SER A 27 -63.87 -14.08 19.67
CA SER A 27 -62.63 -14.51 19.05
C SER A 27 -62.12 -13.42 18.11
N ASN A 28 -61.31 -12.52 18.66
CA ASN A 28 -60.60 -11.50 17.93
C ASN A 28 -59.53 -12.19 17.08
N GLU A 29 -59.83 -12.45 15.80
CA GLU A 29 -58.85 -12.93 14.82
C GLU A 29 -57.80 -11.84 14.59
N THR A 30 -56.81 -11.79 15.48
CA THR A 30 -55.54 -11.15 15.19
C THR A 30 -54.89 -11.92 14.04
N THR A 31 -54.94 -11.34 12.85
CA THR A 31 -54.01 -11.68 11.77
C THR A 31 -52.59 -11.76 12.35
N PRO A 32 -51.80 -12.79 12.03
CA PRO A 32 -50.38 -12.78 12.37
C PRO A 32 -49.76 -11.48 11.86
N ASP A 33 -49.03 -10.80 12.75
CA ASP A 33 -48.27 -9.60 12.39
C ASP A 33 -47.05 -10.07 11.60
N GLU A 34 -47.16 -10.08 10.26
CA GLU A 34 -46.05 -10.39 9.36
C GLU A 34 -45.02 -9.25 9.44
N SER A 35 -44.18 -9.30 10.47
CA SER A 35 -42.95 -8.49 10.57
C SER A 35 -42.19 -8.65 9.25
N PRO A 36 -41.85 -7.54 8.57
CA PRO A 36 -41.35 -7.59 7.21
C PRO A 36 -40.05 -8.41 7.14
N ASN A 37 -39.94 -9.28 6.13
CA ASN A 37 -38.76 -10.12 5.90
C ASN A 37 -37.47 -9.29 5.91
N LEU A 38 -36.39 -9.85 6.46
CA LEU A 38 -35.09 -9.19 6.45
C LEU A 38 -34.63 -8.92 5.00
N THR A 39 -34.24 -7.68 4.74
CA THR A 39 -33.81 -7.20 3.43
C THR A 39 -32.67 -6.21 3.55
N ILE A 40 -31.88 -6.07 2.49
CA ILE A 40 -30.86 -5.03 2.35
C ILE A 40 -30.98 -4.37 0.98
N THR A 41 -30.88 -3.05 0.94
CA THR A 41 -30.79 -2.25 -0.28
C THR A 41 -29.35 -1.74 -0.41
N THR A 42 -28.75 -1.86 -1.59
CA THR A 42 -27.39 -1.36 -1.84
C THR A 42 -27.45 0.15 -2.07
N ILE A 43 -26.75 0.90 -1.23
CA ILE A 43 -26.69 2.37 -1.29
C ILE A 43 -25.95 2.80 -2.57
N PRO A 44 -26.49 3.76 -3.35
CA PRO A 44 -25.83 4.26 -4.55
C PRO A 44 -24.38 4.69 -4.32
N ILE A 45 -23.53 4.36 -5.29
CA ILE A 45 -22.11 4.69 -5.30
C ILE A 45 -21.89 6.21 -5.18
N ASN A 46 -20.90 6.61 -4.39
CA ASN A 46 -20.40 7.98 -4.30
C ASN A 46 -18.86 7.98 -4.12
N ASN A 47 -18.25 9.16 -4.09
CA ASN A 47 -16.81 9.35 -3.88
C ASN A 47 -15.90 8.49 -4.77
N ILE A 48 -16.31 8.27 -6.03
CA ILE A 48 -15.51 7.52 -7.01
C ILE A 48 -14.25 8.33 -7.35
N THR A 49 -13.09 7.70 -7.21
CA THR A 49 -11.80 8.21 -7.70
C THR A 49 -11.19 7.21 -8.70
N GLN A 50 -9.90 7.30 -8.96
CA GLN A 50 -9.13 6.35 -9.73
C GLN A 50 -9.00 4.98 -9.04
N ILE A 51 -8.91 4.96 -7.70
CA ILE A 51 -8.58 3.76 -6.90
C ILE A 51 -9.50 3.55 -5.68
N LYS A 52 -10.43 4.46 -5.42
CA LYS A 52 -11.40 4.39 -4.31
C LYS A 52 -12.84 4.57 -4.82
N ALA A 53 -13.80 4.03 -4.08
CA ALA A 53 -15.22 4.41 -4.19
C ALA A 53 -15.97 4.05 -2.89
N SER A 54 -17.07 4.74 -2.59
CA SER A 54 -17.85 4.54 -1.36
C SER A 54 -19.29 4.10 -1.66
N SER A 55 -19.76 3.07 -0.97
CA SER A 55 -21.12 2.52 -1.03
C SER A 55 -21.41 1.78 0.29
N GLY A 56 -22.53 1.08 0.40
CA GLY A 56 -22.93 0.40 1.64
C GLY A 56 -24.32 -0.19 1.53
N GLY A 57 -24.97 -0.43 2.66
CA GLY A 57 -26.30 -1.02 2.70
C GLY A 57 -27.23 -0.34 3.68
N GLU A 58 -28.51 -0.29 3.33
CA GLU A 58 -29.62 0.04 4.21
C GLU A 58 -30.46 -1.22 4.46
N ILE A 59 -30.65 -1.56 5.74
CA ILE A 59 -31.25 -2.80 6.23
C ILE A 59 -32.67 -2.51 6.68
N SER A 60 -33.63 -3.34 6.25
CA SER A 60 -35.04 -3.20 6.63
C SER A 60 -35.70 -4.55 6.94
N GLY A 61 -36.58 -4.54 7.95
CA GLY A 61 -37.25 -5.74 8.44
C GLY A 61 -36.34 -6.67 9.24
N GLY A 62 -36.82 -7.87 9.53
CA GLY A 62 -36.07 -8.89 10.25
C GLY A 62 -35.92 -8.62 11.76
N ASP A 63 -36.91 -8.01 12.42
CA ASP A 63 -36.86 -7.67 13.86
C ASP A 63 -36.59 -8.89 14.78
N ASN A 64 -36.77 -10.11 14.26
CA ASN A 64 -36.56 -11.39 14.94
C ASN A 64 -35.38 -12.20 14.38
N GLU A 65 -34.60 -11.66 13.44
CA GLU A 65 -33.49 -12.37 12.77
C GLU A 65 -32.12 -11.92 13.29
N THR A 66 -31.27 -12.90 13.64
CA THR A 66 -29.89 -12.64 14.07
C THR A 66 -28.99 -12.41 12.86
N ILE A 67 -28.65 -11.15 12.61
CA ILE A 67 -27.54 -10.78 11.72
C ILE A 67 -26.23 -11.27 12.35
N VAL A 68 -25.50 -12.11 11.61
CA VAL A 68 -24.17 -12.62 11.99
C VAL A 68 -23.08 -11.68 11.49
N SER A 69 -23.19 -11.20 10.26
CA SER A 69 -22.40 -10.08 9.74
C SER A 69 -23.04 -9.42 8.52
N LYS A 70 -22.45 -8.33 8.02
CA LYS A 70 -22.97 -7.48 6.93
C LYS A 70 -21.85 -6.69 6.28
N GLY A 71 -22.04 -6.19 5.07
CA GLY A 71 -20.99 -5.40 4.40
C GLY A 71 -21.25 -5.18 2.91
N VAL A 72 -20.17 -5.04 2.13
CA VAL A 72 -20.22 -4.95 0.66
C VAL A 72 -19.39 -6.06 0.02
N VAL A 73 -19.83 -6.54 -1.14
CA VAL A 73 -19.10 -7.40 -2.06
C VAL A 73 -18.94 -6.71 -3.42
N TRP A 74 -17.80 -6.88 -4.09
CA TRP A 74 -17.57 -6.30 -5.42
C TRP A 74 -16.65 -7.15 -6.31
N SER A 75 -16.88 -7.08 -7.61
CA SER A 75 -16.17 -7.84 -8.64
C SER A 75 -16.17 -7.07 -9.96
N THR A 76 -15.28 -7.43 -10.89
CA THR A 76 -15.34 -6.95 -12.29
C THR A 76 -16.34 -7.73 -13.13
N ASN A 77 -16.93 -8.79 -12.55
CA ASN A 77 -18.03 -9.58 -13.13
C ASN A 77 -19.36 -9.20 -12.48
N GLU A 78 -20.46 -9.34 -13.22
CA GLU A 78 -21.83 -9.20 -12.69
C GLU A 78 -22.12 -10.23 -11.59
N ASN A 79 -23.04 -9.90 -10.68
CA ASN A 79 -23.51 -10.72 -9.56
C ASN A 79 -22.42 -11.11 -8.53
N PRO A 80 -21.66 -10.16 -7.95
CA PRO A 80 -20.63 -10.45 -6.95
C PRO A 80 -21.20 -11.09 -5.68
N THR A 81 -20.36 -11.90 -5.01
CA THR A 81 -20.70 -12.73 -3.86
C THR A 81 -19.62 -12.65 -2.77
N LEU A 82 -19.83 -13.30 -1.63
CA LEU A 82 -18.80 -13.50 -0.60
C LEU A 82 -17.61 -14.39 -1.03
N ASN A 83 -17.56 -14.85 -2.28
CA ASN A 83 -16.36 -15.49 -2.87
C ASN A 83 -15.51 -14.51 -3.70
N ASP A 84 -16.04 -13.30 -3.96
CA ASP A 84 -15.35 -12.19 -4.62
C ASP A 84 -14.68 -11.30 -3.55
N ASN A 85 -14.29 -10.07 -3.89
CA ASN A 85 -13.79 -9.11 -2.92
C ASN A 85 -14.91 -8.70 -1.95
N SER A 86 -14.60 -8.57 -0.66
CA SER A 86 -15.58 -8.19 0.35
C SER A 86 -14.96 -7.38 1.49
N ILE A 87 -15.75 -6.47 2.09
CA ILE A 87 -15.43 -5.78 3.34
C ILE A 87 -16.65 -5.90 4.25
N GLU A 88 -16.41 -6.36 5.47
CA GLU A 88 -17.41 -6.50 6.53
C GLU A 88 -17.51 -5.20 7.36
N ASP A 89 -18.73 -4.71 7.60
CA ASP A 89 -18.99 -3.63 8.54
C ASP A 89 -19.30 -4.18 9.94
N THR A 90 -18.53 -3.70 10.92
CA THR A 90 -18.62 -4.11 12.32
C THR A 90 -19.50 -3.20 13.18
N ALA A 91 -20.02 -2.10 12.63
CA ALA A 91 -20.89 -1.18 13.36
C ALA A 91 -22.29 -1.78 13.58
N ASN A 92 -22.86 -1.60 14.78
CA ASN A 92 -24.22 -2.05 15.09
C ASN A 92 -25.27 -0.98 14.71
N ASN A 93 -25.54 -0.86 13.41
CA ASN A 93 -26.43 0.12 12.80
C ASN A 93 -27.17 -0.48 11.58
N SER A 94 -28.40 -0.01 11.34
CA SER A 94 -29.25 -0.45 10.22
C SER A 94 -28.90 0.18 8.87
N SER A 95 -28.00 1.17 8.84
CA SER A 95 -27.44 1.73 7.61
C SER A 95 -25.95 1.99 7.81
N PHE A 96 -25.15 1.65 6.80
CA PHE A 96 -23.70 1.71 6.85
C PHE A 96 -23.11 2.17 5.53
N THR A 97 -21.87 2.67 5.54
CA THR A 97 -21.13 3.06 4.33
C THR A 97 -19.65 2.72 4.53
N ILE A 98 -19.08 2.09 3.51
CA ILE A 98 -17.71 1.58 3.42
C ILE A 98 -17.03 2.27 2.25
N THR A 99 -15.80 2.71 2.45
CA THR A 99 -14.91 3.12 1.34
C THR A 99 -14.08 1.91 0.92
N ILE A 100 -14.28 1.49 -0.33
CA ILE A 100 -13.43 0.51 -1.01
C ILE A 100 -12.20 1.24 -1.52
N THR A 101 -11.04 0.58 -1.44
CA THR A 101 -9.74 1.07 -1.92
C THR A 101 -9.04 -0.01 -2.76
N GLY A 102 -7.95 0.34 -3.45
CA GLY A 102 -7.19 -0.60 -4.27
C GLY A 102 -7.90 -1.04 -5.56
N LEU A 103 -8.84 -0.23 -6.06
CA LEU A 103 -9.48 -0.45 -7.35
C LEU A 103 -8.50 -0.14 -8.51
N GLU A 104 -8.69 -0.77 -9.66
CA GLU A 104 -7.95 -0.48 -10.89
C GLU A 104 -8.51 0.77 -11.58
N LEU A 105 -7.66 1.55 -12.25
CA LEU A 105 -8.05 2.71 -13.07
C LEU A 105 -8.87 2.30 -14.30
N LEU A 106 -9.85 3.12 -14.68
CA LEU A 106 -10.73 2.93 -15.86
C LEU A 106 -11.50 1.58 -15.90
N THR A 107 -11.56 0.85 -14.78
CA THR A 107 -12.21 -0.46 -14.67
C THR A 107 -13.65 -0.33 -14.18
N THR A 108 -14.56 -1.09 -14.79
CA THR A 108 -15.96 -1.23 -14.34
C THR A 108 -16.06 -2.30 -13.27
N TYR A 109 -16.74 -1.97 -12.17
CA TYR A 109 -17.03 -2.86 -11.04
C TYR A 109 -18.54 -2.95 -10.81
N TYR A 110 -18.97 -4.14 -10.40
CA TYR A 110 -20.31 -4.45 -9.91
C TYR A 110 -20.23 -4.61 -8.38
N LEU A 111 -21.22 -4.10 -7.66
CA LEU A 111 -21.23 -4.03 -6.20
C LEU A 111 -22.60 -4.39 -5.65
N ARG A 112 -22.62 -5.16 -4.56
CA ARG A 112 -23.83 -5.49 -3.79
C ARG A 112 -23.55 -5.35 -2.30
N ALA A 113 -24.50 -4.79 -1.55
CA ALA A 113 -24.51 -4.94 -0.09
C ALA A 113 -24.94 -6.35 0.29
N TYR A 114 -24.46 -6.88 1.43
CA TYR A 114 -24.87 -8.18 1.95
C TYR A 114 -25.22 -8.14 3.45
N ILE A 115 -26.08 -9.07 3.85
CA ILE A 115 -26.28 -9.52 5.22
C ILE A 115 -26.09 -11.03 5.25
N LYS A 116 -25.39 -11.54 6.25
CA LYS A 116 -25.27 -12.96 6.56
C LYS A 116 -26.03 -13.25 7.85
N THR A 117 -26.97 -14.19 7.80
CA THR A 117 -27.69 -14.67 8.99
C THR A 117 -27.10 -16.01 9.44
N THR A 118 -27.73 -16.69 10.39
CA THR A 118 -27.36 -18.08 10.75
C THR A 118 -27.69 -19.08 9.64
N ASN A 119 -28.57 -18.72 8.70
CA ASN A 119 -29.20 -19.64 7.76
C ASN A 119 -28.77 -19.39 6.31
N GLU A 120 -28.59 -18.12 5.91
CA GLU A 120 -28.36 -17.73 4.53
C GLU A 120 -27.54 -16.44 4.38
N THR A 121 -27.39 -15.95 3.14
CA THR A 121 -26.78 -14.65 2.85
C THR A 121 -27.69 -13.90 1.88
N ILE A 122 -28.24 -12.79 2.36
CA ILE A 122 -29.17 -11.91 1.66
C ILE A 122 -28.32 -10.82 1.00
N TYR A 123 -28.43 -10.69 -0.32
CA TYR A 123 -27.72 -9.67 -1.10
C TYR A 123 -28.69 -8.64 -1.65
N GLY A 124 -28.32 -7.36 -1.59
CA GLY A 124 -29.13 -6.27 -2.11
C GLY A 124 -29.19 -6.24 -3.63
N ASN A 125 -29.85 -5.21 -4.17
CA ASN A 125 -29.78 -4.90 -5.60
C ASN A 125 -28.32 -4.71 -6.04
N GLU A 126 -28.03 -5.05 -7.28
CA GLU A 126 -26.75 -4.69 -7.88
C GLU A 126 -26.70 -3.20 -8.23
N ILE A 127 -25.51 -2.62 -8.14
CA ILE A 127 -25.14 -1.36 -8.78
C ILE A 127 -23.82 -1.59 -9.54
N SER A 128 -23.62 -0.85 -10.62
CA SER A 128 -22.36 -0.84 -11.37
C SER A 128 -21.77 0.57 -11.40
N PHE A 129 -20.45 0.67 -11.36
CA PHE A 129 -19.71 1.93 -11.50
C PHE A 129 -18.39 1.70 -12.23
N SER A 130 -17.75 2.77 -12.70
CA SER A 130 -16.38 2.71 -13.25
C SER A 130 -15.50 3.71 -12.53
N THR A 131 -14.25 3.33 -12.26
CA THR A 131 -13.23 4.24 -11.74
C THR A 131 -12.83 5.30 -12.76
N LEU A 132 -12.21 6.39 -12.28
CA LEU A 132 -11.82 7.52 -13.11
C LEU A 132 -10.48 7.30 -13.83
N ASP A 133 -10.25 8.11 -14.87
CA ASP A 133 -8.92 8.31 -15.45
C ASP A 133 -8.04 9.17 -14.53
N HIS A 134 -6.74 9.24 -14.81
CA HIS A 134 -5.84 10.16 -14.12
C HIS A 134 -6.24 11.63 -14.32
N VAL A 135 -6.22 12.39 -13.23
CA VAL A 135 -6.14 13.86 -13.29
C VAL A 135 -4.66 14.21 -13.34
N VAL A 136 -4.21 14.76 -14.47
CA VAL A 136 -2.78 14.91 -14.81
C VAL A 136 -2.30 16.33 -14.53
N PHE A 137 -1.28 16.46 -13.67
CA PHE A 137 -0.45 17.67 -13.56
C PHE A 137 0.78 17.54 -14.47
N ASN A 138 1.04 18.57 -15.28
CA ASN A 138 2.13 18.59 -16.24
C ASN A 138 3.28 19.47 -15.72
N GLY A 139 4.41 18.86 -15.38
CA GLY A 139 5.58 19.54 -14.81
C GLY A 139 5.93 19.10 -13.39
N LEU A 140 7.08 19.60 -12.88
CA LEU A 140 7.58 19.32 -11.53
C LEU A 140 6.66 19.96 -10.48
N LEU A 141 6.22 19.17 -9.49
CA LEU A 141 5.46 19.68 -8.37
C LEU A 141 6.38 19.92 -7.16
N ALA A 142 6.27 21.08 -6.52
CA ALA A 142 7.14 21.47 -5.41
C ALA A 142 6.34 21.97 -4.19
N PHE A 143 6.62 21.38 -3.02
CA PHE A 143 5.98 21.70 -1.75
C PHE A 143 7.01 22.20 -0.73
N ALA A 144 6.66 23.28 -0.02
CA ALA A 144 7.54 23.90 0.98
C ALA A 144 6.84 24.38 2.26
N THR A 145 5.56 24.02 2.42
CA THR A 145 4.74 24.24 3.63
C THR A 145 3.70 23.14 3.77
N GLN A 146 3.32 22.77 5.00
CA GLN A 146 2.21 21.82 5.24
C GLN A 146 0.92 22.27 4.54
N ALA A 147 0.56 23.55 4.62
CA ALA A 147 -0.66 24.07 3.98
C ALA A 147 -0.67 23.93 2.44
N GLY A 148 0.49 23.84 1.79
CA GLY A 148 0.60 23.53 0.36
C GLY A 148 0.33 22.05 0.06
N ILE A 149 0.74 21.15 0.95
CA ILE A 149 0.47 19.70 0.89
C ILE A 149 -1.02 19.45 1.19
N ASP A 150 -1.53 19.99 2.30
CA ASP A 150 -2.91 19.79 2.74
C ASP A 150 -3.91 20.25 1.66
N GLY A 151 -3.65 21.40 1.04
CA GLY A 151 -4.47 21.95 -0.05
C GLY A 151 -4.32 21.24 -1.40
N PHE A 152 -3.40 20.29 -1.54
CA PHE A 152 -3.23 19.52 -2.77
C PHE A 152 -4.31 18.45 -2.94
N ILE A 153 -4.87 17.91 -1.85
CA ILE A 153 -5.87 16.84 -1.91
C ILE A 153 -7.11 17.27 -2.71
N ASP A 154 -7.53 18.53 -2.57
CA ASP A 154 -8.65 19.15 -3.27
C ASP A 154 -8.44 19.28 -4.79
N SER A 155 -7.21 19.11 -5.29
CA SER A 155 -6.91 19.14 -6.73
C SER A 155 -7.38 17.88 -7.47
N GLY A 156 -7.54 16.77 -6.75
CA GLY A 156 -7.83 15.45 -7.32
C GLY A 156 -6.72 14.88 -8.23
N VAL A 157 -5.56 15.56 -8.33
CA VAL A 157 -4.43 15.13 -9.17
C VAL A 157 -3.91 13.77 -8.71
N SER A 158 -3.74 12.86 -9.66
CA SER A 158 -3.31 11.48 -9.43
C SER A 158 -2.15 11.01 -10.32
N LYS A 159 -1.81 11.79 -11.36
CA LYS A 159 -0.58 11.64 -12.15
C LYS A 159 0.19 12.96 -12.22
N ILE A 160 1.50 12.89 -12.02
CA ILE A 160 2.45 13.98 -12.27
C ILE A 160 3.42 13.51 -13.35
N THR A 161 3.59 14.28 -14.44
CA THR A 161 4.43 13.84 -15.57
C THR A 161 5.93 13.97 -15.32
N TYR A 162 6.31 14.82 -14.36
CA TYR A 162 7.68 14.95 -13.87
C TYR A 162 7.74 14.34 -12.45
N GLY A 163 8.66 14.79 -11.61
CA GLY A 163 8.83 14.37 -10.23
C GLY A 163 8.06 15.21 -9.20
N ILE A 164 8.42 15.01 -7.92
CA ILE A 164 7.97 15.81 -6.78
C ILE A 164 9.19 16.27 -5.99
N ARG A 165 9.20 17.52 -5.51
CA ARG A 165 10.15 18.00 -4.49
C ARG A 165 9.41 18.46 -3.24
N ILE A 166 9.76 17.90 -2.08
CA ILE A 166 9.22 18.25 -0.76
C ILE A 166 10.37 18.76 0.10
N GLU A 167 10.40 20.06 0.38
CA GLU A 167 11.48 20.76 1.05
C GLU A 167 10.98 22.00 1.79
N GLU A 168 11.01 21.99 3.13
CA GLU A 168 10.43 23.06 3.95
C GLU A 168 11.15 24.41 3.77
N ASN A 169 10.38 25.50 3.66
CA ASN A 169 10.96 26.85 3.57
C ASN A 169 11.25 27.50 4.93
N GLU A 170 10.73 26.94 6.02
CA GLU A 170 10.98 27.35 7.41
C GLU A 170 11.08 26.08 8.26
N PRO A 171 12.09 25.93 9.15
CA PRO A 171 12.37 24.67 9.85
C PRO A 171 11.19 24.07 10.60
N GLY A 172 10.93 22.80 10.35
CA GLY A 172 9.89 21.99 10.98
C GLY A 172 8.46 22.26 10.51
N ASN A 173 8.27 22.93 9.36
CA ASN A 173 6.94 23.35 8.88
C ASN A 173 6.20 22.29 8.05
N ILE A 174 6.85 21.20 7.67
CA ILE A 174 6.24 19.99 7.08
C ILE A 174 6.36 18.86 8.11
N THR A 175 5.24 18.18 8.36
CA THR A 175 5.08 17.19 9.44
C THR A 175 4.46 15.87 8.98
N ASN A 176 3.66 15.91 7.92
CA ASN A 176 3.07 14.75 7.24
C ASN A 176 2.96 15.04 5.73
N LEU A 177 2.73 14.00 4.91
CA LEU A 177 2.49 14.12 3.47
C LEU A 177 1.05 13.73 3.08
N ASP A 178 0.11 13.68 4.04
CA ASP A 178 -1.19 13.00 3.88
C ASP A 178 -2.03 13.58 2.72
N GLY A 179 -1.94 14.89 2.47
CA GLY A 179 -2.59 15.56 1.34
C GLY A 179 -2.16 15.07 -0.05
N LEU A 180 -1.11 14.25 -0.14
CA LEU A 180 -0.64 13.62 -1.38
C LEU A 180 -1.33 12.28 -1.69
N GLU A 181 -2.24 11.78 -0.85
CA GLU A 181 -2.79 10.42 -0.97
C GLU A 181 -3.58 10.11 -2.25
N ASN A 182 -3.89 11.11 -3.08
CA ASN A 182 -4.49 10.91 -4.40
C ASN A 182 -3.46 10.50 -5.47
N LEU A 183 -2.16 10.61 -5.20
CA LEU A 183 -1.10 10.30 -6.16
C LEU A 183 -0.91 8.79 -6.35
N ILE A 184 -0.84 8.40 -7.62
CA ILE A 184 -0.67 7.00 -8.07
C ILE A 184 0.54 6.86 -8.99
N PHE A 185 0.83 7.89 -9.79
CA PHE A 185 1.74 7.81 -10.93
C PHE A 185 2.69 9.02 -10.99
N ILE A 186 4.00 8.78 -11.06
CA ILE A 186 5.06 9.79 -11.20
C ILE A 186 5.95 9.51 -12.42
N GLY A 187 6.28 10.54 -13.22
CA GLY A 187 7.12 10.43 -14.42
C GLY A 187 6.32 10.18 -15.71
N ASP A 188 6.90 9.45 -16.68
CA ASP A 188 6.33 9.18 -18.02
C ASP A 188 6.21 10.41 -18.94
N ASP A 189 7.08 11.41 -18.75
CA ASP A 189 7.38 12.36 -19.82
C ASP A 189 8.43 11.79 -20.79
N GLU A 190 7.96 11.09 -21.82
CA GLU A 190 8.77 10.65 -22.96
C GLU A 190 9.30 11.82 -23.81
N SER A 191 8.72 13.02 -23.72
CA SER A 191 9.05 14.13 -24.63
C SER A 191 10.39 14.80 -24.32
N ASN A 192 10.86 14.70 -23.06
CA ASN A 192 12.19 15.15 -22.66
C ASN A 192 12.77 14.31 -21.50
N PRO A 193 13.68 13.35 -21.78
CA PRO A 193 14.32 12.52 -20.75
C PRO A 193 15.36 13.28 -19.88
N GLN A 194 15.46 14.61 -20.02
CA GLN A 194 16.23 15.46 -19.09
C GLN A 194 15.36 16.10 -18.00
N ASN A 195 14.05 15.85 -17.98
CA ASN A 195 13.17 16.35 -16.93
C ASN A 195 13.39 15.56 -15.63
N ASP A 196 13.37 16.26 -14.49
CA ASP A 196 13.49 15.65 -13.17
C ASP A 196 12.20 14.89 -12.84
N ARG A 197 12.25 13.55 -12.92
CA ARG A 197 11.14 12.62 -12.70
C ARG A 197 11.22 11.92 -11.33
N ASN A 198 12.04 12.43 -10.42
CA ASN A 198 12.34 11.80 -9.14
C ASN A 198 11.35 12.22 -8.04
N ILE A 199 11.15 11.39 -7.02
CA ILE A 199 10.53 11.80 -5.76
C ILE A 199 11.65 12.23 -4.80
N ILE A 200 11.79 13.54 -4.58
CA ILE A 200 12.82 14.13 -3.72
C ILE A 200 12.17 14.66 -2.44
N ILE A 201 12.55 14.09 -1.29
CA ILE A 201 12.09 14.50 0.04
C ILE A 201 13.31 14.94 0.83
N THR A 202 13.54 16.25 0.93
CA THR A 202 14.80 16.79 1.44
C THR A 202 14.59 17.90 2.45
N ASN A 203 15.39 17.92 3.52
CA ASN A 203 15.41 19.02 4.49
C ASN A 203 14.05 19.28 5.19
N ASN A 204 13.37 18.25 5.71
CA ASN A 204 12.12 18.42 6.48
C ASN A 204 12.36 18.00 7.93
N SER A 205 12.54 18.96 8.85
CA SER A 205 13.07 18.65 10.20
C SER A 205 12.13 17.82 11.07
N ASN A 206 10.81 17.94 10.85
CA ASN A 206 9.77 17.33 11.68
C ASN A 206 9.02 16.19 10.99
N LEU A 207 9.44 15.77 9.78
CA LEU A 207 8.78 14.70 9.03
C LEU A 207 9.20 13.33 9.60
N THR A 208 8.26 12.61 10.20
CA THR A 208 8.54 11.35 10.93
C THR A 208 8.29 10.07 10.13
N ASN A 209 7.44 10.14 9.10
CA ASN A 209 7.04 9.03 8.24
C ASN A 209 6.65 9.55 6.83
N LEU A 210 6.23 8.64 5.93
CA LEU A 210 5.89 8.94 4.53
C LEU A 210 4.39 8.84 4.21
N SER A 211 3.51 8.85 5.22
CA SER A 211 2.05 8.75 5.04
C SER A 211 1.54 9.81 4.05
N GLY A 212 0.78 9.34 3.06
CA GLY A 212 0.41 10.07 1.84
C GLY A 212 0.99 9.48 0.56
N LEU A 213 2.14 8.78 0.61
CA LEU A 213 2.80 8.24 -0.59
C LEU A 213 2.44 6.79 -0.95
N GLN A 214 1.72 6.07 -0.06
CA GLN A 214 1.46 4.62 -0.18
C GLN A 214 0.66 4.21 -1.43
N ASN A 215 -0.06 5.12 -2.06
CA ASN A 215 -0.89 4.84 -3.23
C ASN A 215 -0.11 4.93 -4.56
N ILE A 216 1.12 5.44 -4.54
CA ILE A 216 1.99 5.52 -5.73
C ILE A 216 2.48 4.11 -6.09
N ASN A 217 2.07 3.63 -7.27
CA ASN A 217 2.39 2.29 -7.78
C ASN A 217 3.26 2.31 -9.05
N TYR A 218 3.54 3.50 -9.61
CA TYR A 218 4.42 3.68 -10.76
C TYR A 218 5.30 4.92 -10.63
N ILE A 219 6.61 4.75 -10.86
CA ILE A 219 7.64 5.79 -10.84
C ILE A 219 8.62 5.55 -12.00
N ASP A 220 8.71 6.47 -12.94
CA ASP A 220 9.69 6.48 -14.05
C ASP A 220 10.89 7.39 -13.72
N GLY A 221 11.57 7.05 -12.63
CA GLY A 221 12.63 7.85 -12.02
C GLY A 221 13.15 7.24 -10.71
N SER A 222 13.74 8.07 -9.86
CA SER A 222 14.37 7.68 -8.59
C SER A 222 13.59 8.13 -7.36
N ILE A 223 13.86 7.54 -6.21
CA ILE A 223 13.47 8.08 -4.90
C ILE A 223 14.72 8.59 -4.18
N GLY A 224 14.69 9.84 -3.70
CA GLY A 224 15.78 10.48 -2.99
C GLY A 224 15.32 11.15 -1.69
N ILE A 225 15.57 10.50 -0.55
CA ILE A 225 15.16 10.97 0.78
C ILE A 225 16.43 11.40 1.54
N ASN A 226 16.56 12.69 1.84
CA ASN A 226 17.82 13.28 2.32
C ASN A 226 17.61 14.27 3.48
N ASN A 227 18.41 14.22 4.55
CA ASN A 227 18.37 15.19 5.65
C ASN A 227 16.96 15.43 6.23
N ASN A 228 16.26 14.34 6.60
CA ASN A 228 15.01 14.39 7.34
C ASN A 228 15.26 13.71 8.70
N PRO A 229 15.79 14.44 9.71
CA PRO A 229 16.45 13.83 10.87
C PRO A 229 15.52 13.00 11.77
N GLU A 230 14.24 13.38 11.87
CA GLU A 230 13.23 12.67 12.67
C GLU A 230 12.52 11.54 11.90
N LEU A 231 12.84 11.34 10.61
CA LEU A 231 12.24 10.30 9.77
C LEU A 231 12.68 8.92 10.26
N ASN A 232 11.76 8.21 10.91
CA ASN A 232 12.04 6.93 11.57
C ASN A 232 11.34 5.74 10.90
N SER A 233 10.31 5.99 10.08
CA SER A 233 9.61 4.98 9.29
C SER A 233 9.52 5.36 7.81
N ILE A 234 9.68 4.36 6.94
CA ILE A 234 9.37 4.43 5.51
C ILE A 234 8.28 3.43 5.11
N GLU A 235 7.41 3.02 6.04
CA GLU A 235 6.33 2.05 5.81
C GLU A 235 5.42 2.41 4.62
N ASN A 236 5.15 3.70 4.42
CA ASN A 236 4.32 4.21 3.33
C ASN A 236 5.11 4.55 2.04
N ILE A 237 6.35 4.07 1.90
CA ILE A 237 7.13 4.28 0.67
C ILE A 237 6.44 3.60 -0.54
N PRO A 238 6.44 4.21 -1.74
CA PRO A 238 5.83 3.65 -2.93
C PRO A 238 6.28 2.20 -3.21
N GLN A 239 5.33 1.28 -3.31
CA GLN A 239 5.58 -0.17 -3.38
C GLN A 239 5.91 -0.64 -4.81
N VAL A 240 6.94 -0.05 -5.38
CA VAL A 240 7.37 -0.27 -6.77
C VAL A 240 8.41 -1.39 -6.88
N THR A 241 8.33 -2.16 -7.97
CA THR A 241 9.28 -3.27 -8.26
C THR A 241 10.57 -2.81 -8.93
N LYS A 242 10.61 -1.56 -9.43
CA LYS A 242 11.74 -0.95 -10.13
C LYS A 242 11.82 0.53 -9.82
N LEU A 243 13.04 1.05 -9.79
CA LEU A 243 13.38 2.48 -9.80
C LEU A 243 14.59 2.68 -10.71
N PHE A 244 14.90 3.93 -11.03
CA PHE A 244 16.21 4.29 -11.60
C PHE A 244 17.21 4.25 -10.45
N GLY A 245 17.21 5.24 -9.56
CA GLY A 245 17.99 5.26 -8.33
C GLY A 245 17.17 5.15 -7.03
N LEU A 246 17.84 4.77 -5.96
CA LEU A 246 17.37 4.91 -4.59
C LEU A 246 18.48 5.58 -3.74
N GLY A 247 18.16 6.76 -3.18
CA GLY A 247 19.02 7.49 -2.26
C GLY A 247 18.36 7.69 -0.90
N LEU A 248 19.02 7.22 0.16
CA LEU A 248 18.65 7.43 1.56
C LEU A 248 19.86 8.06 2.28
N SER A 249 19.85 9.37 2.54
CA SER A 249 21.02 10.09 3.08
C SER A 249 20.70 10.92 4.32
N ASP A 250 21.57 10.88 5.33
CA ASP A 250 21.47 11.73 6.53
C ASP A 250 20.10 11.58 7.23
N LEU A 251 19.72 10.31 7.50
CA LEU A 251 18.48 9.88 8.13
C LEU A 251 18.79 9.14 9.46
N PRO A 252 19.33 9.82 10.49
CA PRO A 252 19.84 9.18 11.71
C PRO A 252 18.78 8.42 12.51
N SER A 253 17.50 8.78 12.42
CA SER A 253 16.40 8.08 13.10
C SER A 253 15.86 6.87 12.33
N LEU A 254 16.21 6.71 11.05
CA LEU A 254 15.73 5.60 10.23
C LEU A 254 16.47 4.31 10.60
N SER A 255 15.73 3.32 11.12
CA SER A 255 16.31 2.10 11.70
C SER A 255 15.93 0.80 10.96
N ASN A 256 14.91 0.83 10.09
CA ASN A 256 14.49 -0.29 9.24
C ASN A 256 14.18 0.20 7.81
N ILE A 257 14.49 -0.61 6.80
CA ILE A 257 14.14 -0.36 5.39
C ILE A 257 13.39 -1.53 4.73
N GLU A 258 12.88 -2.49 5.51
CA GLU A 258 12.09 -3.64 5.05
C GLU A 258 10.90 -3.33 4.12
N PRO A 259 10.21 -2.16 4.21
CA PRO A 259 9.21 -1.73 3.22
C PRO A 259 9.72 -1.60 1.78
N LEU A 260 11.04 -1.63 1.53
CA LEU A 260 11.63 -1.68 0.19
C LEU A 260 11.56 -3.08 -0.46
N SER A 261 11.17 -4.13 0.26
CA SER A 261 11.32 -5.54 -0.15
C SER A 261 10.68 -5.93 -1.49
N ASN A 262 9.78 -5.12 -2.05
CA ASN A 262 9.26 -5.32 -3.41
C ASN A 262 10.23 -4.91 -4.54
N LEU A 263 11.28 -4.13 -4.26
CA LEU A 263 12.22 -3.58 -5.23
C LEU A 263 13.20 -4.64 -5.77
N GLY A 264 13.10 -4.96 -7.06
CA GLY A 264 13.86 -6.04 -7.71
C GLY A 264 15.06 -5.59 -8.56
N SER A 265 15.10 -4.35 -9.02
CA SER A 265 16.19 -3.83 -9.86
C SER A 265 16.28 -2.31 -9.81
N LEU A 266 17.52 -1.79 -9.81
CA LEU A 266 17.83 -0.37 -9.95
C LEU A 266 18.50 -0.11 -11.30
N GLY A 267 17.95 0.83 -12.08
CA GLY A 267 18.50 1.23 -13.38
C GLY A 267 19.76 2.10 -13.29
N GLU A 268 19.96 2.76 -12.16
CA GLU A 268 21.06 3.68 -11.87
C GLU A 268 21.69 3.32 -10.51
N SER A 269 21.45 4.08 -9.45
CA SER A 269 22.23 4.03 -8.20
C SER A 269 21.51 3.44 -7.00
N LEU A 270 22.27 2.83 -6.10
CA LEU A 270 21.86 2.61 -4.70
C LEU A 270 22.82 3.40 -3.80
N SER A 271 22.30 4.36 -3.04
CA SER A 271 23.06 5.17 -2.09
C SER A 271 22.38 5.15 -0.72
N ILE A 272 23.04 4.59 0.28
CA ILE A 272 22.57 4.60 1.68
C ILE A 272 23.67 5.19 2.55
N ARG A 273 23.46 6.41 3.07
CA ARG A 273 24.48 7.17 3.80
C ARG A 273 23.97 7.75 5.11
N ASN A 274 24.75 7.62 6.19
CA ASN A 274 24.49 8.25 7.49
C ASN A 274 23.04 7.98 7.99
N THR A 275 22.71 6.69 8.14
CA THR A 275 21.42 6.22 8.65
C THR A 275 21.57 5.39 9.93
N GLY A 276 20.49 5.24 10.70
CA GLY A 276 20.44 4.46 11.94
C GLY A 276 20.25 2.94 11.75
N ILE A 277 20.24 2.44 10.51
CA ILE A 277 19.90 1.04 10.20
C ILE A 277 20.98 0.06 10.70
N GLN A 278 20.54 -1.14 11.09
CA GLN A 278 21.45 -2.23 11.53
C GLN A 278 21.65 -3.32 10.47
N SER A 279 20.76 -3.40 9.48
CA SER A 279 20.79 -4.37 8.39
C SER A 279 20.17 -3.77 7.12
N LEU A 280 20.57 -4.29 5.97
CA LEU A 280 20.00 -3.98 4.65
C LEU A 280 18.67 -4.73 4.37
N ALA A 281 17.97 -5.19 5.41
CA ALA A 281 16.70 -5.89 5.27
C ALA A 281 15.68 -4.97 4.58
N GLY A 282 15.15 -5.41 3.44
CA GLY A 282 14.42 -4.58 2.46
C GLY A 282 15.05 -4.62 1.06
N LEU A 283 16.31 -5.04 0.92
CA LEU A 283 17.01 -5.06 -0.38
C LEU A 283 17.19 -6.48 -0.96
N GLN A 284 16.47 -7.47 -0.42
CA GLN A 284 16.64 -8.91 -0.70
C GLN A 284 16.46 -9.28 -2.17
N ASN A 285 15.62 -8.54 -2.89
CA ASN A 285 15.22 -8.85 -4.25
C ASN A 285 16.06 -8.12 -5.31
N ILE A 286 17.01 -7.25 -4.93
CA ILE A 286 17.85 -6.52 -5.89
C ILE A 286 18.87 -7.46 -6.54
N ILE A 287 18.67 -7.74 -7.84
CA ILE A 287 19.55 -8.62 -8.63
C ILE A 287 20.67 -7.82 -9.33
N THR A 288 20.41 -6.58 -9.73
CA THR A 288 21.34 -5.73 -10.50
C THR A 288 21.21 -4.25 -10.13
N ILE A 289 22.33 -3.53 -10.15
CA ILE A 289 22.39 -2.07 -10.04
C ILE A 289 23.05 -1.52 -11.32
N GLY A 290 22.29 -0.74 -12.10
CA GLY A 290 22.66 -0.29 -13.45
C GLY A 290 23.73 0.80 -13.51
N GLY A 291 24.09 1.37 -12.36
CA GLY A 291 25.19 2.31 -12.10
C GLY A 291 25.95 1.89 -10.84
N PHE A 292 25.96 2.73 -9.80
CA PHE A 292 26.81 2.56 -8.61
C PHE A 292 26.10 2.07 -7.34
N LEU A 293 26.85 1.40 -6.47
CA LEU A 293 26.47 1.05 -5.10
C LEU A 293 27.34 1.83 -4.09
N HIS A 294 26.71 2.55 -3.17
CA HIS A 294 27.39 3.35 -2.16
C HIS A 294 26.72 3.16 -0.79
N ILE A 295 27.45 2.59 0.16
CA ILE A 295 26.98 2.40 1.54
C ILE A 295 28.01 3.05 2.47
N LYS A 296 27.66 4.20 3.06
CA LYS A 296 28.66 5.05 3.74
C LYS A 296 28.20 5.63 5.08
N GLU A 297 29.09 5.77 6.05
CA GLU A 297 28.81 6.43 7.36
C GLU A 297 27.65 5.78 8.17
N ASN A 298 27.18 4.58 7.82
CA ASN A 298 26.10 3.90 8.55
C ASN A 298 26.69 3.21 9.78
N ASN A 299 26.97 4.01 10.81
CA ASN A 299 27.70 3.60 12.01
C ASN A 299 27.01 2.47 12.82
N SER A 300 25.72 2.22 12.58
CA SER A 300 24.94 1.12 13.19
C SER A 300 24.87 -0.14 12.33
N LEU A 301 25.31 -0.10 11.06
CA LEU A 301 25.15 -1.19 10.11
C LEU A 301 26.08 -2.35 10.45
N ILE A 302 25.50 -3.51 10.77
CA ILE A 302 26.22 -4.74 11.13
C ILE A 302 26.20 -5.75 9.97
N ASN A 303 25.13 -5.76 9.16
CA ASN A 303 24.81 -6.86 8.27
C ASN A 303 24.40 -6.39 6.86
N ILE A 304 25.10 -6.88 5.83
CA ILE A 304 24.77 -6.64 4.41
C ILE A 304 24.25 -7.89 3.67
N ASP A 305 24.09 -9.02 4.36
CA ASP A 305 23.61 -10.31 3.81
C ASP A 305 22.33 -10.22 2.94
N PRO A 306 21.38 -9.29 3.18
CA PRO A 306 20.26 -9.05 2.28
C PRO A 306 20.65 -8.75 0.82
N LEU A 307 21.86 -8.24 0.54
CA LEU A 307 22.34 -8.07 -0.83
C LEU A 307 22.77 -9.37 -1.50
N SER A 308 22.65 -10.54 -0.87
CA SER A 308 23.14 -11.83 -1.38
C SER A 308 22.56 -12.30 -2.73
N ASN A 309 21.54 -11.64 -3.29
CA ASN A 309 21.07 -11.87 -4.67
C ASN A 309 21.69 -10.92 -5.71
N LEU A 310 22.45 -9.90 -5.28
CA LEU A 310 23.09 -8.91 -6.14
C LEU A 310 24.21 -9.56 -6.97
N SER A 311 23.99 -9.61 -8.29
CA SER A 311 24.89 -10.24 -9.25
C SER A 311 25.88 -9.27 -9.89
N SER A 312 25.51 -7.99 -10.01
CA SER A 312 26.28 -7.00 -10.78
C SER A 312 25.98 -5.55 -10.37
N VAL A 313 27.04 -4.74 -10.41
CA VAL A 313 27.02 -3.27 -10.27
C VAL A 313 27.80 -2.68 -11.44
N ASN A 314 27.14 -1.94 -12.33
CA ASN A 314 27.76 -1.56 -13.62
C ASN A 314 28.81 -0.44 -13.55
N ASP A 315 28.86 0.31 -12.45
CA ASP A 315 29.88 1.33 -12.19
C ASP A 315 30.74 0.92 -10.97
N PHE A 316 30.70 1.66 -9.87
CA PHE A 316 31.53 1.40 -8.68
C PHE A 316 30.74 0.82 -7.50
N VAL A 317 31.45 0.13 -6.61
CA VAL A 317 31.03 -0.21 -5.25
C VAL A 317 31.93 0.54 -4.25
N ILE A 318 31.33 1.30 -3.33
CA ILE A 318 32.01 1.92 -2.19
C ILE A 318 31.28 1.50 -0.90
N ILE A 319 31.99 0.79 -0.01
CA ILE A 319 31.54 0.49 1.36
C ILE A 319 32.49 1.17 2.34
N SER A 320 32.06 2.27 2.94
CA SER A 320 32.95 3.22 3.61
C SER A 320 32.46 3.66 5.00
N GLU A 321 33.31 3.73 6.01
CA GLU A 321 32.96 4.25 7.35
C GLU A 321 31.76 3.54 8.05
N ASN A 322 31.43 2.29 7.70
CA ASN A 322 30.35 1.52 8.34
C ASN A 322 30.92 0.76 9.56
N ASN A 323 31.13 1.50 10.66
CA ASN A 323 31.98 1.08 11.77
C ASN A 323 31.60 -0.21 12.53
N GLN A 324 30.39 -0.76 12.35
CA GLN A 324 29.94 -2.02 12.96
C GLN A 324 29.86 -3.20 11.97
N LEU A 325 30.20 -3.00 10.70
CA LEU A 325 30.16 -4.04 9.68
C LEU A 325 31.31 -5.04 9.91
N VAL A 326 31.00 -6.34 9.95
CA VAL A 326 31.97 -7.40 10.30
C VAL A 326 32.37 -8.30 9.12
N ASN A 327 31.51 -8.44 8.12
CA ASN A 327 31.72 -9.30 6.94
C ASN A 327 31.28 -8.63 5.63
N LEU A 328 31.56 -9.29 4.50
CA LEU A 328 31.02 -8.95 3.18
C LEU A 328 30.16 -10.07 2.56
N ASP A 329 29.55 -10.95 3.36
CA ASP A 329 28.84 -12.16 2.88
C ASP A 329 27.64 -11.85 1.98
N GLY A 330 27.04 -10.67 2.13
CA GLY A 330 26.06 -10.11 1.18
C GLY A 330 26.55 -9.96 -0.26
N PHE A 331 27.85 -10.10 -0.54
CA PHE A 331 28.41 -10.12 -1.90
C PHE A 331 28.74 -11.53 -2.43
N GLY A 332 28.31 -12.61 -1.76
CA GLY A 332 28.59 -14.00 -2.16
C GLY A 332 28.27 -14.36 -3.63
N ASN A 333 27.23 -13.73 -4.21
CA ASN A 333 26.84 -13.90 -5.61
C ASN A 333 27.27 -12.75 -6.54
N LEU A 334 27.99 -11.74 -6.06
CA LEU A 334 28.43 -10.60 -6.86
C LEU A 334 29.52 -11.05 -7.85
N GLN A 335 29.25 -10.90 -9.14
CA GLN A 335 30.11 -11.38 -10.24
C GLN A 335 30.81 -10.26 -11.00
N TYR A 336 30.27 -9.04 -10.98
CA TYR A 336 30.77 -7.92 -11.79
C TYR A 336 30.63 -6.56 -11.08
N VAL A 337 31.70 -5.77 -11.14
CA VAL A 337 31.78 -4.37 -10.71
C VAL A 337 32.54 -3.58 -11.77
N GLY A 338 31.86 -2.67 -12.47
CA GLY A 338 32.32 -2.15 -13.75
C GLY A 338 33.56 -1.25 -13.73
N THR A 339 33.79 -0.46 -12.67
CA THR A 339 34.89 0.54 -12.65
C THR A 339 35.79 0.48 -11.42
N SER A 340 35.25 0.40 -10.21
CA SER A 340 36.03 0.39 -8.96
C SER A 340 35.31 -0.34 -7.83
N PHE A 341 36.07 -1.10 -7.04
CA PHE A 341 35.62 -1.73 -5.81
C PHE A 341 36.47 -1.18 -4.65
N VAL A 342 35.83 -0.45 -3.74
CA VAL A 342 36.49 0.28 -2.64
C VAL A 342 35.84 -0.08 -1.32
N ILE A 343 36.64 -0.60 -0.38
CA ILE A 343 36.21 -0.92 0.98
C ILE A 343 37.16 -0.21 1.95
N ASP A 344 36.72 0.84 2.64
CA ASP A 344 37.57 1.63 3.53
C ASP A 344 36.93 2.12 4.84
N TYR A 345 37.76 2.38 5.84
CA TYR A 345 37.34 2.91 7.16
C TYR A 345 36.28 2.10 7.91
N ASN A 346 36.06 0.82 7.58
CA ASN A 346 35.12 -0.06 8.30
C ASN A 346 35.86 -0.72 9.49
N ASN A 347 35.91 -0.03 10.63
CA ASN A 347 36.74 -0.40 11.79
C ASN A 347 36.39 -1.72 12.52
N SER A 348 35.36 -2.46 12.09
CA SER A 348 35.05 -3.82 12.60
C SER A 348 35.19 -4.92 11.53
N LEU A 349 35.56 -4.57 10.29
CA LEU A 349 35.46 -5.47 9.15
C LEU A 349 36.66 -6.42 9.07
N THR A 350 36.42 -7.68 9.42
CA THR A 350 37.44 -8.75 9.47
C THR A 350 37.27 -9.82 8.40
N ASP A 351 36.09 -9.97 7.80
CA ASP A 351 35.79 -11.04 6.84
C ASP A 351 35.42 -10.52 5.43
N PHE A 352 36.23 -10.90 4.45
CA PHE A 352 36.08 -10.58 3.03
C PHE A 352 35.79 -11.83 2.19
N CYS A 353 35.52 -12.99 2.80
CA CYS A 353 35.29 -14.24 2.08
C CYS A 353 34.06 -14.17 1.15
N GLY A 354 33.06 -13.36 1.48
CA GLY A 354 31.92 -13.06 0.59
C GLY A 354 32.31 -12.52 -0.80
N ILE A 355 33.42 -11.80 -0.96
CA ILE A 355 33.84 -11.28 -2.29
C ILE A 355 34.72 -12.23 -3.12
N THR A 356 34.90 -13.47 -2.66
CA THR A 356 35.70 -14.50 -3.37
C THR A 356 35.19 -14.74 -4.80
N THR A 357 33.88 -14.73 -5.02
CA THR A 357 33.26 -14.89 -6.37
C THR A 357 33.68 -13.76 -7.32
N LEU A 358 33.57 -12.50 -6.88
CA LEU A 358 33.94 -11.31 -7.65
C LEU A 358 35.43 -11.32 -8.02
N VAL A 359 36.29 -11.64 -7.05
CA VAL A 359 37.74 -11.69 -7.22
C VAL A 359 38.17 -12.83 -8.14
N THR A 360 37.64 -14.04 -7.95
CA THR A 360 38.00 -15.23 -8.75
C THR A 360 37.63 -15.08 -10.23
N ASN A 361 36.52 -14.41 -10.52
CA ASN A 361 36.07 -14.16 -11.88
C ASN A 361 36.84 -13.05 -12.61
N ASN A 362 37.76 -12.33 -11.94
CA ASN A 362 38.29 -11.03 -12.38
C ASN A 362 37.15 -10.04 -12.70
N GLY A 363 36.08 -10.04 -11.90
CA GLY A 363 34.85 -9.29 -12.18
C GLY A 363 34.96 -7.79 -11.98
N ILE A 364 36.12 -7.26 -11.57
CA ILE A 364 36.33 -5.85 -11.26
C ILE A 364 37.02 -5.19 -12.46
N GLY A 365 36.30 -4.31 -13.16
CA GLY A 365 36.75 -3.70 -14.42
C GLY A 365 37.87 -2.66 -14.29
N GLY A 366 38.29 -2.31 -13.07
CA GLY A 366 39.32 -1.31 -12.80
C GLY A 366 39.94 -1.44 -11.41
N SER A 367 39.72 -0.45 -10.55
CA SER A 367 40.44 -0.34 -9.27
C SER A 367 39.92 -1.32 -8.22
N PHE A 368 40.81 -2.03 -7.53
CA PHE A 368 40.53 -2.77 -6.31
C PHE A 368 41.26 -2.10 -5.15
N ILE A 369 40.53 -1.60 -4.15
CA ILE A 369 41.07 -0.84 -3.03
C ILE A 369 40.45 -1.38 -1.73
N ILE A 370 41.31 -1.88 -0.83
CA ILE A 370 40.95 -2.21 0.55
C ILE A 370 41.99 -1.54 1.45
N SER A 371 41.55 -0.65 2.33
CA SER A 371 42.44 0.15 3.19
C SER A 371 41.73 0.68 4.43
N ASP A 372 42.45 0.83 5.55
CA ASP A 372 41.95 1.42 6.80
C ASP A 372 40.72 0.70 7.42
N ASN A 373 40.51 -0.59 7.13
CA ASN A 373 39.60 -1.49 7.86
C ASN A 373 40.39 -2.28 8.94
N GLU A 374 39.72 -3.12 9.74
CA GLU A 374 40.42 -4.00 10.72
C GLU A 374 41.26 -5.09 10.01
N TYR A 375 40.71 -5.75 8.98
CA TYR A 375 41.48 -6.59 8.06
C TYR A 375 41.53 -5.97 6.66
N ASN A 376 42.69 -6.04 5.99
CA ASN A 376 42.90 -5.44 4.67
C ASN A 376 43.62 -6.44 3.74
N PRO A 377 42.95 -7.51 3.30
CA PRO A 377 43.53 -8.51 2.41
C PRO A 377 43.84 -7.91 1.03
N THR A 378 44.92 -8.37 0.39
CA THR A 378 45.12 -8.12 -1.04
C THR A 378 44.22 -9.03 -1.87
N GLN A 379 44.09 -8.73 -3.17
CA GLN A 379 43.39 -9.61 -4.10
C GLN A 379 44.00 -11.02 -4.16
N GLN A 380 45.32 -11.16 -3.91
CA GLN A 380 45.99 -12.45 -3.87
C GLN A 380 45.67 -13.22 -2.59
N ASP A 381 45.57 -12.55 -1.44
CA ASP A 381 45.21 -13.19 -0.16
C ASP A 381 43.82 -13.85 -0.27
N ILE A 382 42.85 -13.17 -0.89
CA ILE A 382 41.51 -13.72 -1.17
C ILE A 382 41.58 -14.93 -2.12
N LEU A 383 42.38 -14.87 -3.18
CA LEU A 383 42.57 -15.99 -4.12
C LEU A 383 43.23 -17.21 -3.47
N ASP A 384 44.11 -16.98 -2.49
CA ASP A 384 44.78 -18.03 -1.71
C ASP A 384 43.92 -18.56 -0.53
N GLY A 385 42.73 -18.00 -0.33
CA GLY A 385 41.79 -18.36 0.75
C GLY A 385 42.04 -17.69 2.09
N ASN A 386 42.99 -16.75 2.16
CA ASN A 386 43.24 -15.89 3.32
C ASN A 386 42.30 -14.67 3.27
N CYS A 387 40.99 -14.93 3.34
CA CYS A 387 39.95 -13.90 3.20
C CYS A 387 39.39 -13.37 4.52
N SER A 388 39.81 -13.92 5.67
CA SER A 388 39.44 -13.46 7.01
C SER A 388 40.59 -13.57 8.02
N LEU A 389 40.47 -12.84 9.14
CA LEU A 389 41.48 -12.66 10.20
C LEU A 389 41.37 -13.66 11.36
#